data_AF-A0A2T0LJU0-F1
#
_entry.id   AF-A0A2T0LJU0-F1
#
_cell.length_a   1.000
_cell.length_b   1.000
_cell.length_c   1.000
_cell.angle_alpha   90.00
_cell.angle_beta   90.00
_cell.angle_gamma   90.00
#
_symmetry.space_group_name_H-M   'P 1'
#
loop_
_entity.id
_entity.type
_entity.pdbx_description
1 polymer ?
#
loop_
_entity_poly.entity_id
_entity_poly.type
_entity_poly.pdbx_seq_one_letter_code
_entity_poly.pdbx_strand_id
1 'polypeptide(L)'
;MELLEREMAQDMLLMEKQLTQSYTMAETECANEALRETLHRLHEDTESMHARLFHAMHQRGWYQTPVAGQQAIETAILSWEQKELRGEERENRR
;
A
#
# COMPACT_ATOMS: atom_id res chain seq x y z
N MET A 1 16.82 0.54 -23.83
CA MET A 1 17.10 -0.30 -22.65
C MET A 1 16.38 0.23 -21.42
N GLU A 2 16.54 1.51 -21.07
CA GLU A 2 15.78 2.19 -19.97
C GLU A 2 14.27 1.88 -19.91
N LEU A 3 13.56 1.90 -21.04
CA LEU A 3 12.12 1.60 -21.06
C LEU A 3 11.80 0.18 -20.56
N LEU A 4 12.60 -0.81 -20.98
CA LEU A 4 12.44 -2.21 -20.58
C LEU A 4 12.77 -2.39 -19.10
N GLU A 5 13.83 -1.72 -18.60
CA GLU A 5 14.18 -1.76 -17.18
C GLU A 5 13.07 -1.17 -16.30
N ARG A 6 12.44 -0.08 -16.75
CA ARG A 6 11.30 0.51 -16.05
C ARG A 6 10.09 -0.42 -16.03
N GLU A 7 9.79 -1.08 -17.15
CA GLU A 7 8.70 -2.07 -17.24
C GLU A 7 8.96 -3.26 -16.32
N MET A 8 10.17 -3.82 -16.34
CA MET A 8 10.57 -4.88 -15.41
C MET A 8 10.46 -4.44 -13.95
N ALA A 9 10.89 -3.21 -13.62
CA ALA A 9 10.77 -2.67 -12.27
C ALA A 9 9.30 -2.49 -11.85
N GLN A 10 8.42 -2.08 -12.78
CA GLN A 10 6.99 -1.96 -12.54
C GLN A 10 6.35 -3.33 -12.26
N ASP A 11 6.70 -4.35 -13.05
CA ASP A 11 6.20 -5.72 -12.88
C ASP A 11 6.68 -6.32 -11.54
N MET A 12 7.96 -6.13 -11.21
CA MET A 12 8.48 -6.54 -9.90
C MET A 12 7.75 -5.83 -8.76
N LEU A 13 7.51 -4.52 -8.86
CA LEU A 13 6.81 -3.75 -7.82
C LEU A 13 5.36 -4.22 -7.64
N LEU A 14 4.68 -4.60 -8.73
CA LEU A 14 3.35 -5.19 -8.67
C LEU A 14 3.37 -6.57 -7.96
N MET A 15 4.35 -7.41 -8.29
CA MET A 15 4.53 -8.72 -7.67
C MET A 15 4.76 -8.59 -6.16
N GLU A 16 5.66 -7.71 -5.73
CA GLU A 16 5.92 -7.44 -4.31
C GLU A 16 4.65 -7.01 -3.56
N LYS A 17 3.84 -6.11 -4.16
CA LYS A 17 2.56 -5.69 -3.56
C LYS A 17 1.58 -6.86 -3.40
N GLN A 18 1.52 -7.76 -4.38
CA GLN A 18 0.67 -8.95 -4.31
C GLN A 18 1.16 -9.92 -3.23
N LEU A 19 2.48 -10.08 -3.08
CA LEU A 19 3.07 -10.91 -2.02
C LEU A 19 2.77 -10.34 -0.63
N THR A 20 2.97 -9.04 -0.42
CA THR A 20 2.61 -8.35 0.85
C THR A 20 1.15 -8.60 1.22
N GLN A 21 0.22 -8.44 0.27
CA GLN A 21 -1.21 -8.72 0.50
C GLN A 21 -1.45 -10.19 0.88
N SER A 22 -0.82 -11.11 0.17
CA SER A 22 -0.96 -12.55 0.40
C SER A 22 -0.44 -12.97 1.78
N TYR A 23 0.72 -12.44 2.18
CA TYR A 23 1.29 -12.69 3.51
C TYR A 23 0.44 -12.09 4.63
N THR A 24 -0.06 -10.86 4.45
CA THR A 24 -0.98 -10.23 5.41
C THR A 24 -2.23 -11.10 5.65
N MET A 25 -2.83 -11.63 4.57
CA MET A 25 -3.98 -12.55 4.70
C MET A 25 -3.58 -13.86 5.39
N ALA A 26 -2.47 -14.46 4.98
CA ALA A 26 -2.00 -15.71 5.55
C ALA A 26 -1.67 -15.58 7.06
N GLU A 27 -1.02 -14.50 7.49
CA GLU A 27 -0.71 -14.24 8.90
C GLU A 27 -1.96 -14.07 9.76
N THR A 28 -2.91 -13.27 9.27
CA THR A 28 -4.14 -12.95 10.02
C THR A 28 -5.08 -14.14 10.13
N GLU A 29 -5.03 -15.08 9.18
CA GLU A 29 -5.86 -16.30 9.18
C GLU A 29 -5.11 -17.55 9.68
N CYS A 30 -3.81 -17.46 10.00
CA CYS A 30 -3.02 -18.60 10.48
C CYS A 30 -3.29 -18.87 11.97
N ALA A 31 -3.80 -20.06 12.29
CA ALA A 31 -4.02 -20.47 13.68
C ALA A 31 -2.73 -20.91 14.41
N ASN A 32 -1.77 -21.50 13.68
CA ASN A 32 -0.53 -22.02 14.26
C ASN A 32 0.51 -20.91 14.49
N GLU A 33 0.99 -20.76 15.71
CA GLU A 33 1.88 -19.67 16.10
C GLU A 33 3.25 -19.72 15.43
N ALA A 34 3.91 -20.88 15.42
CA ALA A 34 5.23 -21.02 14.80
C ALA A 34 5.17 -20.81 13.28
N LEU A 35 4.08 -21.24 12.64
CA LEU A 35 3.84 -20.99 11.22
C LEU A 35 3.59 -19.49 10.97
N ARG A 36 2.76 -18.85 11.79
CA ARG A 36 2.47 -17.42 11.70
C ARG A 36 3.74 -16.57 11.88
N GLU A 37 4.61 -16.91 12.83
CA GLU A 37 5.91 -16.25 13.00
C GLU A 37 6.82 -16.44 11.78
N THR A 38 6.76 -17.60 11.13
CA THR A 38 7.50 -17.85 9.89
C THR A 38 6.95 -17.03 8.73
N LEU A 39 5.63 -16.93 8.59
CA LEU A 39 4.98 -16.06 7.60
C LEU A 39 5.36 -14.60 7.83
N HIS A 40 5.35 -14.15 9.08
CA HIS A 40 5.73 -12.79 9.46
C HIS A 40 7.15 -12.43 9.04
N ARG A 41 8.13 -13.32 9.27
CA ARG A 41 9.51 -13.09 8.79
C ARG A 41 9.60 -12.98 7.27
N LEU A 42 8.88 -13.84 6.53
CA LEU A 42 8.85 -13.76 5.06
C LEU A 42 8.18 -12.46 4.58
N HIS A 43 7.18 -12.00 5.31
CA HIS A 43 6.48 -10.76 5.02
C HIS A 43 7.38 -9.54 5.25
N GLU A 44 8.11 -9.48 6.37
CA GLU A 44 9.11 -8.44 6.64
C GLU A 44 10.18 -8.36 5.54
N ASP A 45 10.68 -9.52 5.07
CA ASP A 45 11.62 -9.58 3.95
C ASP A 45 11.01 -9.01 2.65
N THR A 46 9.75 -9.38 2.36
CA THR A 46 8.99 -8.90 1.20
C THR A 46 8.78 -7.38 1.27
N GLU A 47 8.38 -6.84 2.43
CA GLU A 47 8.20 -5.40 2.64
C GLU A 47 9.51 -4.63 2.46
N SER A 48 10.63 -5.19 2.96
CA SER A 48 11.96 -4.63 2.77
C SER A 48 12.37 -4.58 1.29
N MET A 49 12.09 -5.65 0.54
CA MET A 49 12.33 -5.70 -0.90
C MET A 49 11.47 -4.70 -1.67
N HIS A 50 10.16 -4.64 -1.37
CA HIS A 50 9.25 -3.64 -1.92
C HIS A 50 9.77 -2.22 -1.67
N ALA A 51 10.14 -1.88 -0.44
CA ALA A 51 10.63 -0.54 -0.08
C ALA A 51 11.90 -0.18 -0.86
N ARG A 52 12.87 -1.10 -0.96
CA ARG A 52 14.10 -0.90 -1.74
C ARG A 52 13.80 -0.66 -3.22
N LEU A 53 12.92 -1.45 -3.81
CA LEU A 53 12.53 -1.29 -5.21
C LEU A 53 11.80 0.03 -5.45
N PHE A 54 10.82 0.36 -4.59
CA PHE A 54 10.11 1.62 -4.63
C PHE A 54 11.06 2.82 -4.57
N HIS A 55 12.00 2.83 -3.62
CA HIS A 55 12.99 3.90 -3.52
C HIS A 55 13.91 3.97 -4.73
N ALA A 56 14.34 2.83 -5.27
CA ALA A 56 15.16 2.77 -6.48
C ALA A 56 14.42 3.33 -7.71
N MET A 57 13.13 3.02 -7.87
CA MET A 57 12.28 3.58 -8.92
C MET A 57 12.02 5.07 -8.72
N HIS A 58 11.83 5.49 -7.47
CA HIS A 58 11.65 6.91 -7.12
C HIS A 58 12.89 7.75 -7.43
N GLN A 59 14.08 7.28 -7.05
CA GLN A 59 15.35 7.98 -7.35
C GLN A 59 15.60 8.11 -8.86
N ARG A 60 15.11 7.16 -9.66
CA ARG A 60 15.19 7.17 -11.13
C ARG A 60 14.09 7.99 -11.80
N GLY A 61 13.15 8.56 -11.04
CA GLY A 61 12.02 9.29 -11.59
C GLY A 61 10.93 8.41 -12.21
N TRP A 62 11.01 7.09 -12.05
CA TRP A 62 10.06 6.13 -12.64
C TRP A 62 8.75 6.01 -11.85
N TYR A 63 8.81 6.24 -10.54
CA TYR A 63 7.65 6.23 -9.66
C TYR A 63 7.73 7.44 -8.72
N GLN A 64 6.98 8.50 -9.01
CA GLN A 64 6.95 9.71 -8.17
C GLN A 64 5.69 9.74 -7.32
N THR A 65 5.86 10.00 -6.03
CA THR A 65 4.74 10.24 -5.12
C THR A 65 4.58 11.74 -4.95
N PRO A 66 3.49 12.34 -5.46
CA PRO A 66 3.29 13.78 -5.32
C PRO A 66 3.16 14.13 -3.83
N VAL A 67 3.90 15.15 -3.40
CA VAL A 67 3.67 15.74 -2.09
C VAL A 67 2.34 16.49 -2.18
N ALA A 68 1.37 16.09 -1.36
CA ALA A 68 0.10 16.79 -1.28
C ALA A 68 0.33 18.20 -0.73
N GLY A 69 -0.10 19.23 -1.48
CA GLY A 69 -0.09 20.60 -0.98
C GLY A 69 -1.15 20.80 0.09
N GLN A 70 -0.98 21.85 0.92
CA GLN A 70 -1.89 22.18 2.03
C GLN A 70 -3.37 22.20 1.60
N GLN A 71 -3.67 22.82 0.46
CA GLN A 71 -5.04 22.88 -0.09
C GLN A 71 -5.64 21.50 -0.38
N ALA A 72 -4.83 20.56 -0.90
CA ALA A 72 -5.29 19.21 -1.21
C ALA A 72 -5.59 18.44 0.08
N ILE A 73 -4.79 18.65 1.12
CA ILE A 73 -5.00 18.08 2.46
C ILE A 73 -6.31 18.61 3.06
N GLU A 74 -6.49 19.94 3.08
CA GLU A 74 -7.71 20.58 3.61
C GLU A 74 -8.97 20.12 2.87
N THR A 75 -8.90 20.04 1.54
CA THR A 75 -10.02 19.54 0.73
C THR A 75 -10.34 18.09 1.05
N ALA A 76 -9.32 17.24 1.25
CA ALA A 76 -9.52 15.86 1.64
C ALA A 76 -10.21 15.77 3.01
N ILE A 77 -9.75 16.52 4.02
CA ILE A 77 -10.35 16.57 5.37
C ILE A 77 -11.83 16.95 5.28
N LEU A 78 -12.15 18.08 4.64
CA LEU A 78 -13.54 18.55 4.48
C LEU A 78 -14.42 17.51 3.77
N SER A 79 -13.87 16.81 2.77
CA SER A 79 -14.62 15.77 2.05
C SER A 79 -14.94 14.55 2.90
N TRP A 80 -14.08 14.22 3.88
CA TRP A 80 -14.30 13.12 4.82
C TRP A 80 -15.38 13.49 5.85
N GLU A 81 -15.29 14.68 6.44
CA GLU A 81 -16.30 15.19 7.38
C GLU A 81 -17.71 15.21 6.76
N GLN A 82 -17.81 15.63 5.49
CA GLN A 82 -19.08 15.62 4.77
C GLN A 82 -19.63 14.21 4.52
N LYS A 83 -18.76 13.21 4.29
CA LYS A 83 -19.18 11.82 4.12
C LYS A 83 -19.69 11.23 5.43
N GLU A 84 -19.06 11.58 6.55
CA GLU A 84 -19.46 11.15 7.88
C GLU A 84 -20.84 11.70 8.23
N LEU A 85 -21.07 13.01 8.05
CA LEU A 85 -22.38 13.64 8.22
C LEU A 85 -23.47 12.99 7.35
N ARG A 86 -23.15 12.70 6.08
CA ARG A 86 -24.08 11.99 5.17
C ARG A 86 -24.33 10.53 5.59
N GLY A 87 -23.39 9.89 6.26
CA GLY A 87 -23.54 8.56 6.84
C GLY A 87 -24.51 8.59 8.02
N GLU A 88 -24.30 9.52 8.95
CA GLU A 88 -25.17 9.75 10.10
C GLU A 88 -26.60 10.11 9.68
N GLU A 89 -26.78 10.99 8.68
CA GLU A 89 -28.09 11.33 8.12
C GLU A 89 -28.84 10.12 7.53
N ARG A 90 -28.12 9.12 7.01
CA ARG A 90 -28.71 7.89 6.47
C ARG A 90 -29.10 6.91 7.57
N GLU A 91 -28.34 6.87 8.65
CA GLU A 91 -28.59 6.02 9.81
C GLU A 91 -29.74 6.54 10.66
N ASN A 92 -29.83 7.86 10.85
CA ASN A 92 -30.89 8.53 11.60
C ASN A 92 -32.26 8.57 10.88
N ARG A 93 -32.32 8.16 9.61
CA ARG A 93 -33.54 8.04 8.79
C ARG A 93 -34.09 6.61 8.71
N ARG A 94 -33.45 5.63 9.34
CA ARG A 94 -33.92 4.24 9.45
C ARG A 94 -34.65 4.01 10.77
#